data_AF-A0A349L4R2-F1
#
_entry.id   AF-A0A349L4R2-F1
#
_cell.length_a   1.000
_cell.length_b   1.000
_cell.length_c   1.000
_cell.angle_alpha   90.00
_cell.angle_beta   90.00
_cell.angle_gamma   90.00
#
_symmetry.space_group_name_H-M   'P 1'
#
loop_
_entity.id
_entity.type
_entity.pdbx_description
1 polymer ?
#
loop_
_entity_poly.entity_id
_entity_poly.type
_entity_poly.pdbx_seq_one_letter_code
_entity_poly.pdbx_strand_id
1 'polypeptide(L)'
;RVDVNGDGSAGPARKIAMPRTLKNADALRFDGRDRLLIFESNAFAADGAYGGRITRATIAGAGATLRTIVAGLNEPSSGAVLGRRVYFIESKYPLLLKHKDDDAAIPRGVPFD
;
A
#
# COMPACT_ATOMS: atom_id res chain seq x y z
N ARG A 1 -15.92 1.31 -3.83
CA ARG A 1 -16.11 0.95 -5.25
C ARG A 1 -17.12 1.91 -5.84
N VAL A 2 -16.80 2.46 -7.01
CA VAL A 2 -17.69 3.31 -7.79
C VAL A 2 -17.76 2.65 -9.16
N ASP A 3 -18.97 2.33 -9.62
CA ASP A 3 -19.16 1.80 -10.98
C ASP A 3 -19.09 2.96 -11.98
N VAL A 4 -18.75 2.69 -13.23
CA VAL A 4 -18.79 3.68 -14.32
C VAL A 4 -19.98 3.34 -15.21
N ASN A 5 -20.88 4.31 -15.38
CA ASN A 5 -22.08 4.15 -16.19
C ASN A 5 -21.73 4.17 -17.69
N GLY A 6 -22.69 3.79 -18.54
CA GLY A 6 -22.47 3.72 -20.00
C GLY A 6 -22.15 5.06 -20.66
N ASP A 7 -22.51 6.17 -20.01
CA ASP A 7 -22.20 7.55 -20.43
C ASP A 7 -20.87 8.08 -19.85
N GLY A 8 -20.12 7.24 -19.13
CA GLY A 8 -18.87 7.62 -18.45
C GLY A 8 -19.06 8.33 -17.12
N SER A 9 -20.30 8.60 -16.69
CA SER A 9 -20.57 9.17 -15.37
C SER A 9 -20.27 8.16 -14.25
N ALA A 10 -19.97 8.68 -13.06
CA ALA A 10 -19.76 7.87 -11.88
C ALA A 10 -21.12 7.38 -11.31
N GLY A 11 -21.23 6.08 -11.07
CA GLY A 11 -22.31 5.49 -10.29
C GLY A 11 -22.21 5.81 -8.79
N PRO A 12 -23.13 5.28 -7.97
CA PRO A 12 -23.08 5.49 -6.52
C PRO A 12 -21.85 4.84 -5.88
N ALA A 13 -21.26 5.52 -4.91
CA ALA A 13 -20.16 4.98 -4.12
C ALA A 13 -20.65 3.90 -3.16
N ARG A 14 -20.00 2.74 -3.19
CA ARG A 14 -20.25 1.60 -2.29
C ARG A 14 -19.04 1.32 -1.43
N LYS A 15 -19.27 1.10 -0.14
CA LYS A 15 -18.24 0.66 0.80
C LYS A 15 -17.95 -0.82 0.58
N ILE A 16 -16.67 -1.19 0.63
CA ILE A 16 -16.22 -2.59 0.67
C ILE A 16 -15.74 -2.86 2.08
N ALA A 17 -16.32 -3.85 2.74
CA ALA A 17 -15.90 -4.31 4.05
C ALA A 17 -14.59 -5.09 3.93
N MET A 18 -13.55 -4.63 4.61
CA MET A 18 -12.29 -5.36 4.78
C MET A 18 -12.38 -6.23 6.04
N PRO A 19 -11.79 -7.44 6.05
CA PRO A 19 -11.88 -8.36 7.18
C PRO A 19 -11.04 -7.92 8.39
N ARG A 20 -10.19 -6.90 8.22
CA ARG A 20 -9.44 -6.23 9.28
C ARG A 20 -9.11 -4.80 8.86
N THR A 21 -8.71 -3.99 9.83
CA THR A 21 -8.04 -2.71 9.55
C THR A 21 -6.74 -2.98 8.80
N LEU A 22 -6.49 -2.18 7.76
CA LEU A 22 -5.26 -2.23 6.96
C LEU A 22 -4.21 -1.31 7.60
N LYS A 23 -2.94 -1.75 7.63
CA LYS A 23 -1.82 -0.97 8.19
C LYS A 23 -1.36 0.00 7.13
N ASN A 24 -1.60 1.30 7.31
CA ASN A 24 -1.21 2.39 6.39
C ASN A 24 -1.22 1.97 4.90
N ALA A 25 -2.43 1.75 4.35
CA ALA A 25 -2.61 1.30 2.97
C ALA A 25 -2.22 2.40 1.97
N ASP A 26 -0.92 2.56 1.76
CA ASP A 26 -0.28 3.70 1.08
C ASP A 26 -0.59 3.69 -0.42
N ALA A 27 -0.41 2.53 -1.07
CA ALA A 27 -0.76 2.35 -2.47
C ALA A 27 -1.77 1.22 -2.70
N LEU A 28 -2.59 1.42 -3.73
CA LEU A 28 -3.50 0.43 -4.29
C LEU A 28 -3.18 0.21 -5.78
N ARG A 29 -3.17 -1.05 -6.22
CA ARG A 29 -2.99 -1.43 -7.63
C ARG A 29 -3.99 -2.51 -8.02
N PHE A 30 -4.52 -2.47 -9.24
CA PHE A 30 -5.26 -3.60 -9.78
C PHE A 30 -4.29 -4.74 -10.10
N ASP A 31 -4.65 -5.98 -9.76
CA ASP A 31 -3.94 -7.18 -10.25
C ASP A 31 -4.83 -8.19 -10.97
N GLY A 32 -6.07 -7.81 -11.23
CA GLY A 32 -7.05 -8.58 -11.96
C GLY A 32 -8.45 -8.06 -11.72
N ARG A 33 -9.42 -8.69 -12.38
CA ARG A 33 -10.84 -8.45 -12.13
C ARG A 33 -11.15 -8.72 -10.66
N ASP A 34 -11.71 -7.73 -9.98
CA ASP A 34 -12.06 -7.77 -8.56
C ASP A 34 -10.88 -8.03 -7.61
N ARG A 35 -9.64 -7.80 -8.04
CA ARG A 35 -8.45 -7.96 -7.20
C ARG A 35 -7.62 -6.70 -7.11
N LEU A 36 -7.24 -6.36 -5.88
CA LEU A 36 -6.35 -5.25 -5.56
C LEU A 36 -5.12 -5.76 -4.84
N LEU A 37 -3.95 -5.24 -5.19
CA LEU A 37 -2.81 -5.21 -4.29
C LEU A 37 -2.87 -3.96 -3.44
N ILE A 38 -2.54 -4.15 -2.17
CA ILE A 38 -2.52 -3.14 -1.14
C ILE A 38 -1.11 -3.17 -0.54
N PHE A 39 -0.45 -2.03 -0.60
CA PHE A 39 0.88 -1.83 -0.04
C PHE A 39 0.68 -1.23 1.35
N GLU A 40 0.82 -2.09 2.37
CA GLU A 40 0.57 -1.74 3.76
C GLU A 40 1.91 -1.36 4.42
N SER A 41 2.15 -0.06 4.52
CA SER A 41 3.43 0.51 4.98
C SER A 41 3.55 0.50 6.51
N ASN A 42 4.78 0.41 7.04
CA ASN A 42 5.06 0.51 8.48
C ASN A 42 5.41 1.93 8.96
N ALA A 43 5.32 2.94 8.10
CA ALA A 43 5.88 4.28 8.32
C ALA A 43 5.45 4.97 9.62
N PHE A 44 4.27 4.63 10.15
CA PHE A 44 3.68 5.24 11.33
C PHE A 44 3.46 4.24 12.47
N ALA A 45 4.03 3.04 12.37
CA ALA A 45 3.91 2.05 13.41
C ALA A 45 4.99 2.27 14.50
N ALA A 46 4.62 2.00 15.75
CA ALA A 46 5.53 2.14 16.90
C ALA A 46 6.37 0.86 17.16
N ASP A 47 6.23 -0.18 16.33
CA ASP A 47 6.78 -1.53 16.57
C ASP A 47 8.14 -1.79 15.90
N GLY A 48 8.76 -0.76 15.30
CA GLY A 48 10.07 -0.82 14.65
C GLY A 48 10.01 -0.56 13.14
N ALA A 49 11.12 -0.74 12.43
CA ALA A 49 11.17 -0.50 10.98
C ALA A 49 10.38 -1.59 10.21
N TYR A 50 10.51 -2.85 10.59
CA TYR A 50 9.98 -3.98 9.83
C TYR A 50 8.62 -4.46 10.35
N GLY A 51 7.58 -4.28 9.54
CA GLY A 51 6.20 -4.63 9.88
C GLY A 51 5.19 -4.43 8.74
N GLY A 52 5.66 -3.84 7.64
CA GLY A 52 4.91 -3.65 6.41
C GLY A 52 4.68 -4.96 5.65
N ARG A 53 3.73 -4.92 4.72
CA ARG A 53 3.33 -6.08 3.92
C ARG A 53 2.70 -5.65 2.60
N ILE A 54 2.67 -6.58 1.64
CA ILE A 54 1.85 -6.45 0.44
C ILE A 54 0.73 -7.49 0.55
N THR A 55 -0.51 -7.03 0.48
CA THR A 55 -1.71 -7.85 0.64
C THR A 55 -2.54 -7.80 -0.62
N ARG A 56 -2.96 -8.97 -1.11
CA ARG A 56 -3.98 -9.09 -2.15
C ARG A 56 -5.37 -9.11 -1.50
N ALA A 57 -6.20 -8.14 -1.87
CA ALA A 57 -7.63 -8.19 -1.61
C ALA A 57 -8.36 -8.80 -2.81
N THR A 58 -9.25 -9.75 -2.56
CA THR A 58 -10.22 -10.26 -3.55
C THR A 58 -11.61 -9.80 -3.13
N ILE A 59 -12.23 -8.97 -3.95
CA ILE A 59 -13.52 -8.32 -3.68
C ILE A 59 -14.64 -9.24 -4.16
N ALA A 60 -15.65 -9.43 -3.31
CA ALA A 60 -16.85 -10.17 -3.64
C ALA A 60 -18.08 -9.43 -3.07
N GLY A 61 -18.91 -8.87 -3.95
CA GLY A 61 -20.05 -8.06 -3.55
C GLY A 61 -19.63 -6.85 -2.71
N ALA A 62 -20.11 -6.80 -1.46
CA ALA A 62 -19.82 -5.73 -0.50
C ALA A 62 -18.64 -6.05 0.45
N GLY A 63 -17.98 -7.20 0.28
CA GLY A 63 -16.87 -7.64 1.14
C GLY A 63 -15.59 -7.94 0.37
N ALA A 64 -14.53 -8.26 1.11
CA ALA A 64 -13.27 -8.74 0.55
C ALA A 64 -12.65 -9.84 1.42
N THR A 65 -11.86 -10.70 0.78
CA THR A 65 -10.89 -11.57 1.47
C THR A 65 -9.49 -11.01 1.28
N LEU A 66 -8.62 -11.22 2.27
CA LEU A 66 -7.23 -10.75 2.22
C LEU A 66 -6.27 -11.93 2.23
N ARG A 67 -5.25 -11.88 1.37
CA ARG A 67 -4.11 -12.79 1.37
C ARG A 67 -2.82 -11.99 1.35
N THR A 68 -2.00 -12.15 2.37
CA THR A 68 -0.63 -11.61 2.37
C THR A 68 0.21 -12.29 1.28
N ILE A 69 0.86 -11.50 0.44
CA ILE A 69 1.82 -11.99 -0.56
C ILE A 69 3.22 -12.04 0.04
N VAL A 70 3.61 -10.97 0.72
CA VAL A 70 4.90 -10.83 1.42
C VAL A 70 4.70 -9.94 2.65
N ALA A 71 5.46 -10.20 3.70
CA ALA A 71 5.45 -9.47 4.97
C ALA A 71 6.87 -9.30 5.49
N GLY A 72 7.02 -8.52 6.57
CA GLY A 72 8.34 -8.19 7.13
C GLY A 72 9.07 -7.13 6.31
N LEU A 73 8.33 -6.38 5.49
CA LEU A 73 8.83 -5.24 4.76
C LEU A 73 8.98 -4.05 5.72
N ASN A 74 9.86 -3.12 5.40
CA ASN A 74 9.96 -1.85 6.07
C ASN A 74 8.72 -1.00 5.73
N GLU A 75 8.76 -0.27 4.63
CA GLU A 75 7.72 0.71 4.28
C GLU A 75 7.34 0.60 2.80
N PRO A 76 6.67 -0.50 2.38
CA PRO A 76 6.21 -0.63 1.00
C PRO A 76 5.22 0.50 0.69
N SER A 77 5.65 1.50 -0.06
CA SER A 77 4.86 2.70 -0.35
C SER A 77 4.23 2.68 -1.74
N SER A 78 4.81 1.90 -2.66
CA SER A 78 4.27 1.77 -4.00
C SER A 78 4.80 0.55 -4.74
N GLY A 79 4.22 0.31 -5.91
CA GLY A 79 4.68 -0.74 -6.80
C GLY A 79 3.88 -0.86 -8.09
N ALA A 80 4.21 -1.88 -8.86
CA ALA A 80 3.57 -2.24 -10.11
C ALA A 80 3.46 -3.76 -10.25
N VAL A 81 2.49 -4.20 -11.03
CA VAL A 81 2.28 -5.61 -11.37
C VAL A 81 2.65 -5.81 -12.83
N LEU A 82 3.54 -6.77 -13.10
CA LEU A 82 3.87 -7.19 -14.46
C LEU A 82 3.78 -8.71 -14.53
N GLY A 83 2.79 -9.21 -15.28
CA GLY A 83 2.48 -10.63 -15.35
C GLY A 83 2.14 -11.20 -13.97
N ARG A 84 2.96 -12.14 -13.49
CA ARG A 84 2.80 -12.79 -12.18
C ARG A 84 3.70 -12.21 -11.08
N ARG A 85 4.40 -11.11 -11.35
CA ARG A 85 5.36 -10.50 -10.44
C ARG A 85 4.84 -9.17 -9.92
N VAL A 86 5.14 -8.91 -8.66
CA VAL A 86 4.93 -7.62 -8.01
C VAL A 86 6.29 -6.99 -7.80
N TYR A 87 6.48 -5.81 -8.36
CA TYR A 87 7.64 -4.96 -8.13
C TYR A 87 7.20 -3.86 -7.19
N PHE A 88 8.02 -3.51 -6.21
CA PHE A 88 7.67 -2.54 -5.20
C PHE A 88 8.88 -1.73 -4.78
N ILE A 89 8.59 -0.57 -4.21
CA ILE A 89 9.58 0.28 -3.58
C ILE A 89 9.29 0.32 -2.09
N GLU A 90 10.35 0.45 -1.30
CA GLU A 90 10.25 0.74 0.12
C GLU A 90 10.73 2.16 0.36
N SER A 91 9.93 2.91 1.11
CA SER A 91 10.34 4.23 1.58
C SER A 91 11.20 4.10 2.83
N LYS A 92 11.85 5.21 3.18
CA LYS A 92 12.52 5.39 4.47
C LYS A 92 12.00 6.70 5.07
N TYR A 93 10.67 6.83 5.22
CA TYR A 93 10.02 8.03 5.73
C TYR A 93 10.60 8.50 7.08
N PRO A 94 11.03 7.64 8.02
CA PRO A 94 11.71 8.05 9.23
C PRO A 94 12.99 8.87 8.98
N LEU A 95 13.75 8.59 7.91
CA LEU A 95 14.91 9.42 7.56
C LEU A 95 14.49 10.82 7.14
N LEU A 96 13.38 10.96 6.40
CA LEU A 96 12.85 12.25 6.00
C LEU A 96 12.21 13.00 7.19
N LEU A 97 11.44 12.30 8.02
CA LEU A 97 10.61 12.91 9.06
C LEU A 97 11.38 13.20 10.34
N LYS A 98 12.40 12.41 10.69
CA LYS A 98 13.22 12.64 11.90
C LYS A 98 14.04 13.93 11.81
N HIS A 99 14.40 14.34 10.60
CA HIS A 99 15.25 15.50 10.34
C HIS A 99 14.49 16.66 9.69
N LYS A 100 13.16 16.62 9.68
CA LYS A 100 12.32 17.63 9.01
C LYS A 100 12.56 19.07 9.51
N ASP A 101 13.01 19.20 10.76
CA ASP A 101 13.30 20.50 11.41
C ASP A 101 14.82 20.76 11.54
N ASP A 102 15.67 19.88 10.99
CA ASP A 102 17.13 19.93 11.10
C ASP A 102 17.79 19.49 9.78
N ASP A 103 17.90 20.43 8.84
CA ASP A 103 18.46 20.21 7.50
C ASP A 103 19.90 19.67 7.52
N ALA A 104 20.69 20.07 8.52
CA ALA A 104 22.06 19.62 8.67
C ALA A 104 22.15 18.13 9.01
N ALA A 105 21.11 17.57 9.63
CA ALA A 105 21.05 16.17 10.01
C ALA A 105 20.45 15.26 8.91
N ILE A 106 19.99 15.81 7.78
CA ILE A 106 19.50 15.02 6.64
C ILE A 106 20.68 14.29 5.96
N PRO A 107 20.67 12.95 5.88
CA PRO A 107 21.72 12.21 5.19
C PRO A 107 21.69 12.49 3.68
N ARG A 108 22.76 13.08 3.14
CA ARG A 108 22.82 13.54 1.72
C ARG A 108 23.39 12.51 0.73
N GLY A 109 23.85 11.36 1.22
CA GLY A 109 24.54 10.33 0.42
C GLY A 109 24.02 8.93 0.72
N VAL A 110 22.70 8.77 0.84
CA VAL A 110 22.11 7.48 1.24
C VAL A 110 22.25 6.48 0.08
N PRO A 111 23.03 5.40 0.21
CA PRO A 111 22.96 4.31 -0.74
C PRO A 111 21.61 3.61 -0.48
N PHE A 112 20.82 3.41 -1.53
CA PHE A 112 19.64 2.56 -1.42
C PHE A 112 20.12 1.13 -1.19
N ASP A 113 20.10 0.68 0.07
CA ASP A 113 20.26 -0.71 0.49
C ASP A 113 18.90 -1.37 0.80
#